data_AF-A0A963IKW7-F1
#
_entry.id   AF-A0A963IKW7-F1
#
_cell.length_a   1.000
_cell.length_b   1.000
_cell.length_c   1.000
_cell.angle_alpha   90.00
_cell.angle_beta   90.00
_cell.angle_gamma   90.00
#
_symmetry.space_group_name_H-M   'P 1'
#
loop_
_entity.id
_entity.type
_entity.pdbx_description
1 polymer ?
#
loop_
_entity_poly.entity_id
_entity_poly.type
_entity_poly.pdbx_seq_one_letter_code
_entity_poly.pdbx_strand_id
1 'polypeptide(L)'
;MSERQEAAKSPWKRRFIILFIITVGIPALLVIWLVQRFGGDVPVDYDSPTEHFKYGSTGGEHEMGFPYWIWRVLPDVCPQYLPGKGYRSLGMVFEKNA
;
A
#
# COMPACT_ATOMS: atom_id res chain seq x y z
N MET A 1 23.00 -57.47 6.17
CA MET A 1 22.36 -57.29 7.49
C MET A 1 22.44 -55.80 7.80
N SER A 2 21.30 -55.22 8.14
CA SER A 2 20.99 -53.78 8.15
C SER A 2 21.97 -52.90 8.94
N GLU A 3 22.62 -51.94 8.30
CA GLU A 3 23.04 -50.70 8.95
C GLU A 3 22.81 -49.52 8.01
N ARG A 4 21.52 -49.18 7.82
CA ARG A 4 21.15 -47.80 7.49
C ARG A 4 21.57 -46.96 8.70
N GLN A 5 22.74 -46.32 8.61
CA GLN A 5 23.14 -45.28 9.54
C GLN A 5 22.13 -44.12 9.44
N GLU A 6 21.07 -44.21 10.23
CA GLU A 6 20.14 -43.12 10.46
C GLU A 6 20.92 -42.04 11.22
N ALA A 7 21.38 -41.02 10.49
CA ALA A 7 22.02 -39.85 11.07
C ALA A 7 21.13 -39.31 12.18
N ALA A 8 21.52 -39.56 13.44
CA ALA A 8 20.78 -39.15 14.62
C ALA A 8 20.73 -37.61 14.67
N LYS A 9 19.73 -37.02 14.02
CA LYS A 9 19.48 -35.58 14.03
C LYS A 9 19.15 -35.19 15.47
N SER A 10 20.13 -34.61 16.16
CA SER A 10 19.98 -34.12 17.53
C SER A 10 18.68 -33.31 17.65
N PRO A 11 17.73 -33.75 18.51
CA PRO A 11 16.44 -33.09 18.65
C PRO A 11 16.60 -31.65 19.16
N TRP A 12 17.69 -31.37 19.85
CA TRP A 12 18.02 -30.05 20.38
C TRP A 12 18.44 -29.07 19.26
N LYS A 13 19.27 -29.52 18.30
CA LYS A 13 19.59 -28.72 17.11
C LYS A 13 18.33 -28.34 16.33
N ARG A 14 17.38 -29.28 16.20
CA ARG A 14 16.11 -29.03 15.51
C ARG A 14 15.24 -28.01 16.24
N ARG A 15 15.15 -28.09 17.58
CA ARG A 15 14.43 -27.13 18.42
C ARG A 15 15.03 -25.72 18.35
N PHE A 16 16.36 -25.59 18.37
CA PHE A 16 17.03 -24.29 18.23
C PHE A 16 16.79 -23.66 16.86
N ILE A 17 16.85 -24.45 15.79
CA ILE A 17 16.56 -23.97 14.43
C ILE A 17 15.11 -23.48 14.33
N ILE A 18 14.15 -24.23 14.89
CA ILE A 18 12.74 -23.83 14.90
C ILE A 18 12.55 -22.52 15.67
N LEU A 19 13.13 -22.40 16.87
CA LEU A 19 13.08 -21.17 17.66
C LEU A 19 13.68 -20.00 16.89
N PHE A 20 14.84 -20.16 16.26
CA PHE A 20 15.48 -19.12 15.46
C PHE A 20 14.64 -18.69 14.25
N ILE A 21 14.02 -19.64 13.54
CA ILE A 21 13.12 -19.32 12.42
C ILE A 21 11.92 -18.52 12.93
N ILE A 22 11.34 -18.90 14.07
CA ILE A 22 10.16 -18.21 14.61
C ILE A 22 10.51 -16.82 15.12
N THR A 23 11.63 -16.65 15.82
CA THR A 23 11.99 -15.38 16.47
C THR A 23 12.72 -14.41 15.55
N VAL A 24 13.40 -14.90 14.51
CA VAL A 24 14.21 -14.06 13.60
C VAL A 24 13.74 -14.20 12.17
N GLY A 25 13.57 -15.43 11.67
CA GLY A 25 13.22 -15.68 10.27
C GLY A 25 11.85 -15.09 9.89
N ILE A 26 10.80 -15.43 10.63
CA ILE A 26 9.43 -14.97 10.35
C ILE A 26 9.32 -13.44 10.48
N PRO A 27 9.82 -12.79 11.56
CA PRO A 27 9.79 -11.34 11.66
C PRO A 27 10.60 -10.65 10.57
N ALA A 28 11.77 -11.16 10.21
CA ALA A 28 12.58 -10.58 9.14
C ALA A 28 11.86 -10.61 7.79
N LEU A 29 11.21 -11.74 7.44
CA LEU A 29 10.41 -11.84 6.23
C LEU A 29 9.21 -10.87 6.25
N LEU A 30 8.54 -10.74 7.39
CA LEU A 30 7.44 -9.80 7.56
C LEU A 30 7.90 -8.35 7.39
N VAL A 31 9.04 -7.98 7.97
CA VAL A 31 9.63 -6.65 7.81
C VAL A 31 10.00 -6.39 6.36
N ILE A 32 10.66 -7.33 5.68
CA ILE A 32 11.00 -7.20 4.26
C ILE A 32 9.73 -6.98 3.42
N TRP A 33 8.69 -7.77 3.67
CA TRP A 33 7.41 -7.63 2.97
C TRP A 33 6.75 -6.27 3.23
N LEU A 34 6.76 -5.79 4.48
CA LEU A 34 6.23 -4.47 4.83
C LEU A 34 7.01 -3.34 4.14
N VAL A 35 8.35 -3.41 4.14
CA VAL A 35 9.19 -2.40 3.48
C VAL A 35 8.92 -2.38 1.98
N GLN A 36 8.79 -3.53 1.33
CA GLN A 36 8.43 -3.60 -0.09
C GLN A 36 7.02 -3.08 -0.35
N ARG A 37 6.08 -3.33 0.57
CA ARG A 37 4.67 -2.93 0.41
C ARG A 37 4.44 -1.43 0.63
N PHE A 38 5.17 -0.81 1.56
CA PHE A 38 4.93 0.55 2.02
C PHE A 38 6.07 1.53 1.74
N GLY A 39 7.25 1.04 1.32
CA GLY A 39 8.42 1.87 1.00
C GLY A 39 8.53 2.25 -0.48
N GLY A 40 7.63 1.75 -1.34
CA GLY A 40 7.60 2.13 -2.74
C GLY A 40 6.96 3.49 -2.95
N ASP A 41 7.72 4.45 -3.48
CA ASP A 41 7.23 5.73 -3.97
C ASP A 41 7.16 5.67 -5.51
N VAL A 42 6.20 4.88 -6.00
CA VAL A 42 5.98 4.66 -7.43
C VAL A 42 4.57 5.12 -7.78
N PRO A 43 4.41 5.91 -8.85
CA PRO A 43 3.10 6.38 -9.26
C PRO A 43 2.21 5.20 -9.69
N VAL A 44 0.91 5.38 -9.53
CA VAL A 44 -0.07 4.42 -10.05
C VAL A 44 -0.07 4.49 -11.57
N ASP A 45 0.14 3.35 -12.21
CA ASP A 45 0.18 3.17 -13.65
C ASP A 45 -0.98 2.28 -14.11
N TYR A 46 -1.47 2.50 -15.33
CA TYR A 46 -2.60 1.76 -15.92
C TYR A 46 -2.26 1.32 -17.35
N ASP A 47 -2.56 0.05 -17.68
CA ASP A 47 -2.28 -0.51 -19.01
C ASP A 47 -3.02 0.22 -20.15
N SER A 48 -4.22 0.72 -19.87
CA SER A 48 -5.03 1.47 -20.83
C SER A 48 -4.60 2.94 -20.84
N PRO A 49 -4.19 3.50 -21.99
CA PRO A 49 -3.83 4.92 -22.09
C PRO A 49 -4.94 5.85 -21.61
N THR A 50 -6.20 5.47 -21.83
CA THR A 50 -7.38 6.24 -21.40
C THR A 50 -7.54 6.25 -19.88
N GLU A 51 -7.25 5.13 -19.22
CA GLU A 51 -7.34 5.03 -17.76
C GLU A 51 -6.13 5.72 -17.10
N HIS A 52 -4.95 5.56 -17.69
CA HIS A 52 -3.75 6.25 -17.23
C HIS A 52 -3.89 7.77 -17.32
N PHE A 53 -4.52 8.28 -18.39
CA PHE A 53 -4.82 9.71 -18.52
C PHE A 53 -5.78 10.22 -17.44
N LYS A 54 -6.79 9.44 -17.05
CA LYS A 54 -7.78 9.85 -16.05
C LYS A 54 -7.24 9.75 -14.61
N TYR A 55 -6.53 8.68 -14.30
CA TYR A 55 -6.26 8.24 -12.92
C TYR A 55 -4.78 8.04 -12.61
N GLY A 56 -3.91 8.16 -13.60
CA GLY A 56 -2.47 8.11 -13.40
C GLY A 56 -1.97 9.26 -12.55
N SER A 57 -1.00 8.97 -11.67
CA SER A 57 -0.28 10.02 -10.97
C SER A 57 0.72 10.71 -11.91
N THR A 58 0.82 12.03 -11.80
CA THR A 58 1.83 12.85 -12.48
C THR A 58 3.04 13.15 -11.59
N GLY A 59 3.06 12.67 -10.34
CA GLY A 59 4.14 12.84 -9.36
C GLY A 59 4.23 14.23 -8.71
N GLY A 60 3.38 15.18 -9.12
CA GLY A 60 3.39 16.55 -8.59
C GLY A 60 2.94 16.65 -7.12
N GLU A 61 2.24 15.63 -6.61
CA GLU A 61 1.77 15.54 -5.23
C GLU A 61 2.91 15.41 -4.20
N HIS A 62 4.09 14.93 -4.62
CA HIS A 62 5.23 14.73 -3.75
C HIS A 62 5.80 16.08 -3.24
N GLU A 63 5.85 17.07 -4.14
CA GLU A 63 6.41 18.39 -3.86
C GLU A 63 5.31 19.42 -3.51
N MET A 64 4.13 19.31 -4.14
CA MET A 64 3.07 20.32 -4.07
C MET A 64 1.68 19.69 -3.86
N GLY A 65 1.58 18.74 -2.93
CA GLY A 65 0.32 18.09 -2.58
C GLY A 65 -0.74 19.08 -2.07
N PHE A 66 -1.99 18.91 -2.54
CA PHE A 66 -3.11 19.71 -2.05
C PHE A 66 -3.55 19.22 -0.65
N PRO A 67 -3.89 20.09 0.31
CA PRO A 67 -4.39 19.68 1.63
C PRO A 67 -5.74 18.94 1.52
N TYR A 68 -5.68 17.62 1.34
CA TYR A 68 -6.84 16.80 0.97
C TYR A 68 -8.03 16.95 1.92
N TRP A 69 -7.79 16.99 3.23
CA TRP A 69 -8.88 17.08 4.22
C TRP A 69 -9.60 18.43 4.19
N ILE A 70 -8.84 19.52 4.00
CA ILE A 70 -9.42 20.87 3.87
C ILE A 70 -10.25 20.93 2.59
N TRP A 71 -9.70 20.43 1.48
CA TRP A 71 -10.44 20.33 0.22
C TRP A 71 -11.74 19.54 0.42
N ARG A 72 -11.64 18.31 0.92
CA ARG A 72 -12.78 17.40 1.06
C ARG A 72 -13.94 18.00 1.84
N VAL A 73 -13.65 18.74 2.92
CA VAL A 73 -14.67 19.28 3.83
C VAL A 73 -15.20 20.65 3.42
N LEU A 74 -14.48 21.39 2.57
CA LEU A 74 -14.81 22.78 2.22
C LEU A 74 -16.23 22.96 1.68
N PRO A 75 -16.78 22.08 0.81
CA PRO A 75 -18.16 22.24 0.34
C PRO A 75 -19.21 22.10 1.44
N ASP A 76 -18.90 21.35 2.50
CA ASP A 76 -19.82 21.10 3.61
C ASP A 76 -19.77 22.23 4.64
N VAL A 77 -18.59 22.83 4.86
CA VAL A 77 -18.40 23.95 5.80
C VAL A 77 -18.80 25.29 5.19
N CYS A 78 -18.56 25.46 3.90
CA CYS A 78 -18.78 26.70 3.15
C CYS A 78 -19.83 26.57 2.02
N PRO A 79 -20.97 25.88 2.21
CA PRO A 79 -21.92 25.62 1.13
C PRO A 79 -22.54 26.91 0.58
N GLN A 80 -22.66 27.96 1.40
CA GLN A 80 -23.22 29.26 1.02
C GLN A 80 -22.42 30.00 -0.06
N TYR A 81 -21.14 29.63 -0.23
CA TYR A 81 -20.27 30.22 -1.25
C TYR A 81 -20.26 29.42 -2.55
N LEU A 82 -20.98 28.28 -2.59
CA LEU A 82 -21.07 27.45 -3.79
C LEU A 82 -22.34 27.78 -4.57
N PRO A 83 -22.28 27.77 -5.92
CA PRO A 83 -23.45 27.99 -6.76
C PRO A 83 -24.45 26.82 -6.71
N GLY A 84 -24.08 25.71 -6.07
CA GLY A 84 -24.93 24.53 -5.90
C GLY A 84 -24.30 23.54 -4.92
N LYS A 85 -24.78 22.29 -4.95
CA LYS A 85 -24.33 21.27 -4.00
C LYS A 85 -22.95 20.73 -4.37
N GLY A 86 -22.01 20.85 -3.43
CA GLY A 86 -20.72 20.18 -3.51
C GLY A 86 -19.83 20.70 -4.63
N TYR A 87 -18.70 20.04 -4.85
CA TYR A 87 -17.75 20.42 -5.90
C TYR A 87 -18.28 20.28 -7.33
N ARG A 88 -19.30 19.45 -7.55
CA ARG A 88 -19.98 19.33 -8.84
C ARG A 88 -20.54 20.66 -9.35
N SER A 89 -20.96 21.56 -8.46
CA SER A 89 -21.49 22.86 -8.88
C SER A 89 -20.43 23.77 -9.49
N LEU A 90 -19.15 23.47 -9.28
CA LEU A 90 -18.00 24.16 -9.88
C LEU A 90 -17.46 23.43 -11.12
N GLY A 91 -18.16 22.42 -11.62
CA GLY A 91 -17.71 21.60 -12.76
C GLY A 91 -16.74 20.48 -12.39
N MET A 92 -16.38 20.32 -11.11
CA MET A 92 -15.57 19.20 -10.65
C MET A 92 -16.45 17.94 -10.56
N VAL A 93 -16.41 17.15 -11.63
CA VAL A 93 -17.13 15.87 -11.77
C VAL A 93 -16.17 14.70 -11.60
N PHE A 94 -16.67 13.61 -11.05
CA PHE A 94 -15.92 12.36 -10.88
C PHE A 94 -16.80 11.16 -11.28
N GLU A 95 -16.15 10.08 -11.70
CA GLU A 95 -16.81 8.81 -12.02
C GLU A 95 -17.14 8.06 -10.73
N LYS A 96 -18.42 7.70 -10.53
CA LYS A 96 -18.91 7.23 -9.22
C LYS A 96 -18.44 5.81 -8.85
N ASN A 97 -17.87 5.04 -9.79
CA ASN A 97 -17.42 3.67 -9.56
C ASN A 97 -16.26 3.28 -10.50
N ALA A 98 -15.31 4.19 -10.70
CA ALA A 98 -14.07 3.86 -11.41
C ALA A 98 -13.27 2.82 -10.62
#